data_AF-A0A353GF65-F1
#
_entry.id   AF-A0A353GF65-F1
#
_cell.length_a   1.000
_cell.length_b   1.000
_cell.length_c   1.000
_cell.angle_alpha   90.00
_cell.angle_beta   90.00
_cell.angle_gamma   90.00
#
_symmetry.space_group_name_H-M   'P 1'
#
loop_
_entity.id
_entity.type
_entity.pdbx_description
1 polymer ?
#
loop_
_entity_poly.entity_id
_entity_poly.type
_entity_poly.pdbx_seq_one_letter_code
_entity_poly.pdbx_strand_id
1 'polypeptide(L)'
;MAIKILKIEQTDNWCEAIRNKVKRIFGVYLFDSKRRVHCCEFTPSYECVFVESQAEFFDASDDAEIENIEEEIRRGDSQTDMVSYLHCHKLESFPRFKIRYLPKENAGVAMLRGLKSRTAEKRLEEAMAYARICQV
;
A
#
# COMPACT_ATOMS: atom_id res chain seq x y z
N MET A 1 -0.55 -2.74 -19.38
CA MET A 1 -0.40 -2.38 -17.96
C MET A 1 -1.47 -1.37 -17.55
N ALA A 2 -2.25 -1.68 -16.51
CA ALA A 2 -3.15 -0.75 -15.84
C ALA A 2 -2.87 -0.81 -14.33
N ILE A 3 -1.89 0.01 -13.91
CA ILE A 3 -1.40 0.04 -12.53
C ILE A 3 -2.42 0.66 -11.61
N LYS A 4 -2.61 0.02 -10.47
CA LYS A 4 -3.48 0.47 -9.39
C LYS A 4 -2.70 0.49 -8.09
N ILE A 5 -3.09 1.41 -7.21
CA ILE A 5 -2.66 1.46 -5.82
C ILE A 5 -3.69 0.70 -5.00
N LEU A 6 -3.21 -0.10 -4.06
CA LEU A 6 -3.99 -0.84 -3.09
C LEU A 6 -3.55 -0.42 -1.69
N LYS A 7 -4.51 -0.05 -0.85
CA LYS A 7 -4.29 0.27 0.55
C LYS A 7 -5.07 -0.73 1.39
N ILE A 8 -4.38 -1.48 2.25
CA ILE A 8 -4.99 -2.53 3.09
C ILE A 8 -4.63 -2.23 4.55
N GLU A 9 -5.63 -2.29 5.43
CA GLU A 9 -5.40 -2.20 6.87
C GLU A 9 -4.64 -3.45 7.34
N GLN A 10 -3.51 -3.21 8.01
CA GLN A 10 -2.58 -4.23 8.48
C GLN A 10 -2.16 -4.01 9.92
N THR A 11 -2.89 -3.16 10.66
CA THR A 11 -2.62 -2.86 12.08
C THR A 11 -2.33 -4.12 12.88
N ASP A 12 -3.14 -5.18 12.73
CA ASP A 12 -3.00 -6.44 13.47
C ASP A 12 -1.74 -7.25 13.14
N ASN A 13 -1.05 -6.96 12.05
CA ASN A 13 0.21 -7.61 11.70
C ASN A 13 1.41 -7.01 12.44
N TRP A 14 1.21 -5.88 13.15
CA TRP A 14 2.26 -5.21 13.91
C TRP A 14 2.25 -5.66 15.38
N CYS A 15 3.43 -5.56 16.02
CA CYS A 15 3.54 -5.87 17.44
C CYS A 15 2.71 -4.90 18.29
N GLU A 16 2.27 -5.37 19.46
CA GLU A 16 1.42 -4.59 20.37
C GLU A 16 2.01 -3.23 20.76
N ALA A 17 3.34 -3.15 20.89
CA ALA A 17 4.05 -1.92 21.20
C ALA A 17 3.81 -0.79 20.17
N ILE A 18 3.70 -1.14 18.88
CA ILE A 18 3.39 -0.18 17.81
C ILE A 18 1.88 0.05 17.74
N ARG A 19 1.08 -1.03 17.78
CA ARG A 19 -0.39 -0.95 17.67
C ARG A 19 -1.02 -0.05 18.73
N ASN A 20 -0.45 0.00 19.94
CA ASN A 20 -0.98 0.84 21.02
C ASN A 20 -0.69 2.34 20.84
N LYS A 21 0.22 2.70 19.93
CA LYS A 21 0.62 4.09 19.69
C LYS A 21 0.03 4.70 18.41
N VAL A 22 -0.60 3.87 17.58
CA VAL A 22 -1.21 4.27 16.32
C VAL A 22 -2.68 3.90 16.31
N LYS A 23 -3.50 4.69 15.65
CA LYS A 23 -4.91 4.36 15.43
C LYS A 23 -5.01 3.21 14.43
N ARG A 24 -4.30 3.30 13.30
CA ARG A 24 -4.29 2.30 12.23
C ARG A 24 -2.97 2.29 11.49
N ILE A 25 -2.61 1.13 10.94
CA ILE A 25 -1.52 1.00 9.95
C ILE A 25 -2.08 0.38 8.68
N PHE A 26 -1.67 0.93 7.54
CA PHE A 26 -2.04 0.46 6.23
C PHE A 26 -0.82 0.12 5.40
N GLY A 27 -0.78 -1.08 4.82
CA GLY A 27 0.19 -1.40 3.77
C GLY A 27 -0.27 -0.82 2.44
N VAL A 28 0.64 -0.12 1.75
CA VAL A 28 0.43 0.43 0.41
C VAL A 28 1.15 -0.43 -0.61
N TYR A 29 0.42 -0.86 -1.64
CA TYR A 29 0.89 -1.76 -2.68
C TYR A 29 0.55 -1.23 -4.07
N LEU A 30 1.33 -1.65 -5.07
CA LEU A 30 1.07 -1.48 -6.49
C LEU A 30 0.80 -2.82 -7.15
N PHE A 31 -0.16 -2.85 -8.07
CA PHE A 31 -0.41 -4.05 -8.87
C PHE A 31 -0.91 -3.70 -10.28
N ASP A 32 -0.60 -4.55 -11.25
CA ASP A 32 -1.18 -4.46 -12.59
C ASP A 32 -2.50 -5.22 -12.65
N SER A 33 -3.61 -4.48 -12.70
CA SER A 33 -4.95 -5.09 -12.79
C SER A 33 -5.23 -5.87 -14.08
N LYS A 34 -4.33 -5.83 -15.08
CA LYS A 34 -4.41 -6.65 -16.29
C LYS A 34 -3.57 -7.92 -16.23
N ARG A 35 -2.71 -8.10 -15.20
CA ARG A 35 -1.82 -9.24 -15.07
C ARG A 35 -2.26 -10.11 -13.90
N ARG A 36 -3.00 -11.17 -14.20
CA ARG A 36 -3.38 -12.20 -13.23
C ARG A 36 -2.32 -13.30 -13.20
N VAL A 37 -2.01 -13.80 -12.01
CA VAL A 37 -1.06 -14.89 -11.78
C VAL A 37 -1.76 -16.00 -11.01
N HIS A 38 -1.32 -17.24 -11.21
CA HIS A 38 -1.84 -18.41 -10.51
C HIS A 38 -0.72 -18.98 -9.63
N CYS A 39 -0.89 -18.90 -8.32
CA CYS A 39 0.09 -19.36 -7.33
C CYS A 39 -0.12 -20.85 -7.01
N CYS A 40 -0.11 -21.71 -8.04
CA CYS A 40 -0.48 -23.13 -7.96
C CYS A 40 -1.91 -23.36 -7.43
N GLU A 41 -2.82 -22.43 -7.74
CA GLU A 41 -4.20 -22.42 -7.32
C GLU A 41 -5.15 -22.08 -8.48
N PHE A 42 -6.40 -22.54 -8.39
CA PHE A 42 -7.42 -22.24 -9.40
C PHE A 42 -7.85 -20.77 -9.38
N THR A 43 -7.83 -20.14 -8.21
CA THR A 43 -8.23 -18.74 -8.04
C THR A 43 -7.09 -17.84 -8.50
N PRO A 44 -7.32 -16.89 -9.43
CA PRO A 44 -6.28 -15.97 -9.84
C PRO A 44 -5.96 -14.97 -8.72
N SER A 45 -4.70 -14.58 -8.67
CA SER A 45 -4.13 -13.59 -7.76
C SER A 45 -3.49 -12.45 -8.55
N TYR A 46 -3.33 -11.30 -7.92
CA TYR A 46 -2.49 -10.22 -8.40
C TYR A 46 -1.15 -10.24 -7.65
N GLU A 47 -0.07 -9.95 -8.37
CA GLU A 47 1.24 -9.67 -7.80
C GLU A 47 1.23 -8.22 -7.29
N CYS A 48 1.29 -8.04 -5.97
CA CYS A 48 1.20 -6.76 -5.29
C CYS A 48 2.58 -6.38 -4.74
N VAL A 49 3.21 -5.39 -5.37
CA VAL A 49 4.51 -4.86 -4.97
C VAL A 49 4.32 -3.89 -3.81
N PHE A 50 4.94 -4.18 -2.67
CA PHE A 50 4.92 -3.31 -1.51
C PHE A 50 5.65 -2.00 -1.78
N VAL A 51 5.06 -0.90 -1.31
CA VAL A 51 5.64 0.45 -1.44
C VAL A 51 6.14 0.93 -0.08
N GLU A 52 5.25 0.94 0.91
CA GLU A 52 5.49 1.35 2.30
C GLU A 52 4.26 1.10 3.18
N SER A 53 4.45 1.17 4.49
CA SER A 53 3.39 1.24 5.49
C SER A 53 3.05 2.70 5.82
N GLN A 54 1.76 2.99 5.98
CA GLN A 54 1.24 4.30 6.39
C GLN A 54 0.53 4.16 7.73
N ALA A 55 0.93 4.98 8.71
CA ALA A 55 0.26 5.05 10.00
C ALA A 55 -0.71 6.23 10.08
N GLU A 56 -1.82 6.00 10.75
CA GLU A 56 -2.73 7.01 11.25
C GLU A 56 -2.51 7.11 12.77
N PHE A 57 -2.15 8.29 13.26
CA PHE A 57 -1.86 8.54 14.67
C PHE A 57 -3.09 9.07 15.40
N PHE A 58 -3.07 9.03 16.72
CA PHE A 58 -4.08 9.69 17.54
C PHE A 58 -3.83 11.21 17.57
N ASP A 59 -4.89 12.03 17.60
CA ASP A 59 -4.81 13.51 17.54
C ASP A 59 -3.95 14.17 18.63
N ALA A 60 -3.63 13.46 19.71
CA ALA A 60 -2.86 13.97 20.85
C ALA A 60 -1.39 13.51 20.85
N SER A 61 -0.90 12.92 19.76
CA SER A 61 0.47 12.40 19.68
C SER A 61 1.46 13.55 19.49
N ASP A 62 2.58 13.54 20.24
CA ASP A 62 3.66 14.51 20.08
C ASP A 62 4.43 14.27 18.77
N ASP A 63 4.89 15.34 18.12
CA ASP A 63 5.60 15.27 16.82
C ASP A 63 6.86 14.39 16.92
N ALA A 64 7.58 14.48 18.05
CA ALA A 64 8.77 13.64 18.30
C ALA A 64 8.40 12.16 18.50
N GLU A 65 7.25 11.87 19.09
CA GLU A 65 6.76 10.50 19.24
C GLU A 65 6.33 9.92 17.89
N ILE A 66 5.62 10.72 17.08
CA ILE A 66 5.23 10.36 15.71
C ILE A 66 6.48 10.00 14.89
N GLU A 67 7.50 10.86 14.88
CA GLU A 67 8.72 10.62 14.10
C GLU A 67 9.42 9.32 14.52
N ASN A 68 9.51 9.05 15.82
CA ASN A 68 10.10 7.81 16.34
C ASN A 68 9.31 6.57 15.88
N ILE A 69 7.99 6.61 15.96
CA ILE A 69 7.15 5.48 15.53
C ILE A 69 7.24 5.28 14.01
N GLU A 70 7.25 6.35 13.22
CA GLU A 70 7.45 6.27 11.77
C GLU A 70 8.82 5.69 11.41
N GLU A 71 9.85 5.94 12.21
CA GLU A 71 11.14 5.28 12.04
C GLU A 71 11.06 3.78 12.36
N GLU A 72 10.40 3.39 13.45
CA GLU A 72 10.18 1.98 13.80
C GLU A 72 9.39 1.23 12.72
N ILE A 73 8.35 1.86 12.18
CA ILE A 73 7.56 1.31 11.07
C ILE A 73 8.43 1.15 9.81
N ARG A 74 9.21 2.17 9.42
CA ARG A 74 10.13 2.05 8.28
C ARG A 74 11.18 0.95 8.46
N ARG A 75 11.66 0.74 9.70
CA ARG A 75 12.56 -0.38 10.01
C ARG A 75 11.85 -1.72 9.84
N GLY A 76 10.60 -1.85 10.30
CA GLY A 76 9.79 -3.06 10.08
C GLY A 76 9.51 -3.35 8.61
N ASP A 77 9.20 -2.31 7.83
CA ASP A 77 8.99 -2.40 6.38
C ASP A 77 10.20 -2.98 5.65
N SER A 78 11.41 -2.61 6.06
CA SER A 78 12.66 -3.14 5.46
C SER A 78 12.87 -4.64 5.65
N GLN A 79 12.14 -5.25 6.59
CA GLN A 79 12.18 -6.68 6.87
C GLN A 79 11.03 -7.45 6.20
N THR A 80 10.11 -6.76 5.53
CA THR A 80 8.92 -7.35 4.91
C THR A 80 9.22 -7.76 3.47
N ASP A 81 8.56 -8.83 3.00
CA ASP A 81 8.64 -9.24 1.60
C ASP A 81 8.17 -8.12 0.66
N MET A 82 8.95 -7.88 -0.39
CA MET A 82 8.64 -6.82 -1.37
C MET A 82 7.39 -7.12 -2.22
N VAL A 83 6.93 -8.38 -2.24
CA VAL A 83 5.83 -8.84 -3.11
C VAL A 83 4.87 -9.72 -2.33
N SER A 84 3.61 -9.34 -2.32
CA SER A 84 2.50 -10.13 -1.78
C SER A 84 1.58 -10.60 -2.90
N TYR A 85 1.05 -11.81 -2.81
CA TYR A 85 0.05 -12.32 -3.75
C TYR A 85 -1.33 -12.27 -3.12
N LEU A 86 -2.25 -11.54 -3.76
CA LEU A 86 -3.60 -11.35 -3.23
C LEU A 86 -4.65 -11.74 -4.28
N HIS A 87 -5.62 -12.58 -3.88
CA HIS A 87 -6.66 -13.06 -4.79
C HIS A 87 -7.44 -11.93 -5.45
N CYS A 88 -7.70 -12.05 -6.76
CA CYS A 88 -8.35 -11.01 -7.54
C CYS A 88 -9.74 -10.64 -6.99
N HIS A 89 -10.53 -11.64 -6.59
CA HIS A 89 -11.89 -11.41 -6.09
C HIS A 89 -11.91 -10.55 -4.82
N LYS A 90 -10.92 -10.74 -3.93
CA LYS A 90 -10.78 -9.96 -2.70
C LYS A 90 -10.46 -8.50 -3.02
N LEU A 91 -9.56 -8.26 -3.99
CA LEU A 91 -9.16 -6.91 -4.39
C LEU A 91 -10.27 -6.19 -5.15
N GLU A 92 -11.08 -6.93 -5.90
CA GLU A 92 -12.18 -6.38 -6.68
C GLU A 92 -13.36 -5.91 -5.81
N SER A 93 -13.49 -6.43 -4.57
CA SER A 93 -14.49 -5.98 -3.59
C SER A 93 -14.09 -4.74 -2.78
N PHE A 94 -12.83 -4.29 -2.85
CA PHE A 94 -12.40 -3.10 -2.10
C PHE A 94 -13.09 -1.81 -2.61
N PRO A 95 -13.41 -0.87 -1.70
CA PRO A 95 -13.86 0.46 -2.07
C PRO A 95 -12.89 1.13 -3.05
N ARG A 96 -13.43 1.86 -4.02
CA ARG A 96 -12.63 2.58 -5.01
C ARG A 96 -12.53 4.04 -4.65
N PHE A 97 -11.30 4.58 -4.61
CA PHE A 97 -11.06 6.00 -4.40
C PHE A 97 -10.36 6.64 -5.60
N LYS A 98 -10.48 7.97 -5.71
CA LYS A 98 -9.82 8.76 -6.76
C LYS A 98 -8.42 9.16 -6.29
N ILE A 99 -7.43 9.00 -7.17
CA ILE A 99 -6.02 9.18 -6.82
C ILE A 99 -5.58 10.63 -6.57
N ARG A 100 -6.47 11.63 -6.75
CA ARG A 100 -6.13 13.03 -6.40
C ARG A 100 -5.61 13.16 -4.97
N TYR A 101 -6.06 12.27 -4.08
CA TYR A 101 -5.57 12.15 -2.72
C TYR A 101 -5.65 10.67 -2.30
N LEU A 102 -4.60 10.14 -1.69
CA LEU A 102 -4.65 8.84 -1.02
C LEU A 102 -5.27 9.05 0.37
N PRO A 103 -6.49 8.57 0.63
CA PRO A 103 -7.15 8.82 1.91
C PRO A 103 -6.33 8.20 3.04
N LYS A 104 -6.04 8.98 4.09
CA LYS A 104 -5.30 8.50 5.26
C LYS A 104 -6.04 7.39 6.01
N GLU A 105 -7.36 7.47 6.08
CA GLU A 105 -8.19 6.71 7.03
C GLU A 105 -8.85 5.44 6.45
N ASN A 106 -8.76 5.21 5.13
CA ASN A 106 -9.55 4.18 4.45
C ASN A 106 -8.71 3.23 3.60
N ALA A 107 -9.00 1.93 3.74
CA ALA A 107 -8.54 0.90 2.82
C ALA A 107 -9.31 0.97 1.49
N GLY A 108 -8.66 0.57 0.40
CA GLY A 108 -9.29 0.62 -0.91
C GLY A 108 -8.33 0.46 -2.08
N VAL A 109 -8.85 0.67 -3.28
CA VAL A 109 -8.10 0.61 -4.53
C VAL A 109 -8.29 1.89 -5.34
N ALA A 110 -7.20 2.41 -5.91
CA ALA A 110 -7.25 3.53 -6.85
C ALA A 110 -6.49 3.25 -8.13
N MET A 111 -7.00 3.78 -9.25
CA MET A 111 -6.37 3.65 -10.55
C MET A 111 -5.38 4.78 -10.80
N LEU A 112 -4.11 4.42 -11.02
CA LEU A 112 -3.06 5.37 -11.31
C LEU A 112 -3.13 5.74 -12.80
N ARG A 113 -3.34 7.03 -13.08
CA ARG A 113 -3.46 7.58 -14.43
C ARG A 113 -2.25 8.46 -14.76
N GLY A 114 -1.95 8.60 -16.04
CA GLY A 114 -0.95 9.56 -16.50
C GLY A 114 0.51 9.08 -16.49
N LEU A 115 0.76 7.78 -16.22
CA LEU A 115 2.09 7.19 -16.37
C LEU A 115 2.59 7.33 -17.82
N LYS A 116 3.71 8.01 -18.01
CA LYS A 116 4.28 8.36 -19.34
C LYS A 116 5.19 7.26 -19.88
N SER A 117 5.77 6.46 -19.00
CA SER A 117 6.77 5.45 -19.36
C SER A 117 6.20 4.35 -20.28
N ARG A 118 7.04 3.88 -21.22
CA ARG A 118 6.67 2.87 -22.23
C ARG A 118 6.96 1.43 -21.79
N THR A 119 8.01 1.21 -20.99
CA THR A 119 8.37 -0.12 -20.48
C THR A 119 7.66 -0.39 -19.15
N ALA A 120 7.42 -1.67 -18.85
CA ALA A 120 6.71 -2.07 -17.63
C ALA A 120 7.49 -1.69 -16.36
N GLU A 121 8.80 -1.91 -16.35
CA GLU A 121 9.70 -1.58 -15.24
C GLU A 121 9.67 -0.07 -14.93
N LYS A 122 9.90 0.78 -15.93
CA LYS A 122 9.87 2.24 -15.74
C LYS A 122 8.48 2.75 -15.33
N ARG A 123 7.41 2.11 -15.77
CA ARG A 123 6.04 2.45 -15.31
C ARG A 123 5.82 2.08 -13.85
N LEU A 124 6.42 0.99 -13.39
CA LEU A 124 6.36 0.59 -11.99
C LEU A 124 7.17 1.56 -11.13
N GLU A 125 8.39 1.92 -11.55
CA GLU A 125 9.20 2.95 -10.87
C GLU A 125 8.48 4.30 -10.79
N GLU A 126 7.91 4.77 -11.92
CA GLU A 126 7.12 6.01 -11.98
C GLU A 126 5.88 5.92 -11.07
N ALA A 127 5.23 4.75 -10.99
CA ALA A 127 4.11 4.52 -10.10
C ALA A 127 4.52 4.50 -8.62
N MET A 128 5.67 3.91 -8.27
CA MET A 128 6.22 3.93 -6.91
C MET A 128 6.56 5.35 -6.48
N ALA A 129 7.21 6.12 -7.35
CA ALA A 129 7.49 7.54 -7.10
C ALA A 129 6.19 8.34 -6.90
N TYR A 130 5.18 8.10 -7.74
CA TYR A 130 3.89 8.78 -7.63
C TYR A 130 3.12 8.40 -6.35
N ALA A 131 3.12 7.12 -5.96
CA ALA A 131 2.45 6.65 -4.75
C ALA A 131 3.05 7.28 -3.47
N ARG A 132 4.36 7.56 -3.48
CA ARG A 132 5.05 8.29 -2.41
C ARG A 132 4.73 9.79 -2.42
N ILE A 133 4.59 10.42 -3.60
CA ILE A 133 4.29 11.86 -3.72
C ILE A 133 2.83 12.19 -3.39
N CYS A 134 1.87 11.33 -3.74
CA CYS A 134 0.43 11.54 -3.51
C CYS A 134 -0.01 11.46 -2.04
N GLN A 135 0.96 11.56 -1.12
CA GLN A 135 0.79 11.53 0.33
C GLN A 135 0.74 12.93 0.94
N VAL A 136 1.01 13.99 0.14
CA VAL A 136 0.80 15.40 0.51
C VAL A 136 -0.65 15.79 0.31
#